data_AF-A0A7K0UNA5-F1
#
_entry.id   AF-A0A7K0UNA5-F1
#
_cell.length_a   1.000
_cell.length_b   1.000
_cell.length_c   1.000
_cell.angle_alpha   90.00
_cell.angle_beta   90.00
_cell.angle_gamma   90.00
#
_symmetry.space_group_name_H-M   'P 1'
#
loop_
_entity.id
_entity.type
_entity.pdbx_description
1 polymer ?
#
loop_
_entity_poly.entity_id
_entity_poly.type
_entity_poly.pdbx_seq_one_letter_code
_entity_poly.pdbx_strand_id
1 'polypeptide(L)'
;MIDFQVVFTGEDGQGKPVQTGGAMYAMVPIIALCDKPLPQPESIDDIAPWDVFSETFTVVEFEMLTRMRMVSLPNRLNGRYLFTIDFCRSDLADDPMQHKQLHICNMDAGHFAAFPNNRMLLNDPAQFVTLTEKPWFESDPKEYFAE
;
A
#
# COMPACT_ATOMS: atom_id res chain seq x y z
N MET A 1 -12.53 1.88 2.71
CA MET A 1 -11.42 2.49 1.94
C MET A 1 -10.54 3.35 2.83
N ILE A 2 -9.22 3.28 2.64
CA ILE A 2 -8.25 4.09 3.39
C ILE A 2 -8.16 5.52 2.89
N ASP A 3 -8.01 6.45 3.83
CA ASP A 3 -7.81 7.86 3.62
C ASP A 3 -6.53 8.38 4.31
N PHE A 4 -6.04 9.51 3.82
CA PHE A 4 -4.79 10.11 4.25
C PHE A 4 -4.98 11.57 4.62
N GLN A 5 -4.15 12.02 5.55
CA GLN A 5 -3.91 13.43 5.78
C GLN A 5 -2.73 13.87 4.91
N VAL A 6 -2.96 14.84 4.03
CA VAL A 6 -1.95 15.38 3.12
C VAL A 6 -1.60 16.78 3.57
N VAL A 7 -0.30 17.02 3.75
CA VAL A 7 0.26 18.31 4.15
C VAL A 7 1.07 18.86 2.98
N PHE A 8 0.64 20.01 2.46
CA PHE A 8 1.34 20.75 1.43
C PHE A 8 2.13 21.89 2.07
N THR A 9 3.38 22.04 1.64
CA THR A 9 4.14 23.26 1.89
C THR A 9 4.01 24.15 0.66
N GLY A 10 3.82 25.45 0.87
CA GLY A 10 3.69 26.41 -0.21
C GLY A 10 5.02 26.66 -0.90
N GLU A 11 4.98 26.87 -2.21
CA GLU A 11 6.07 27.46 -2.97
C GLU A 11 5.66 28.85 -3.45
N ASP A 12 6.59 29.80 -3.51
CA ASP A 12 6.33 31.07 -4.16
C ASP A 12 6.20 30.86 -5.68
N GLY A 13 5.68 31.85 -6.41
CA GLY A 13 5.55 31.77 -7.87
C GLY A 13 6.88 31.63 -8.64
N GLN A 14 8.00 31.45 -7.95
CA GLN A 14 9.36 31.26 -8.46
C GLN A 14 9.97 29.91 -8.01
N GLY A 15 9.19 29.04 -7.35
CA GLY A 15 9.60 27.71 -6.91
C GLY A 15 10.46 27.67 -5.65
N LYS A 16 10.49 28.74 -4.83
CA LYS A 16 11.12 28.71 -3.51
C LYS A 16 10.11 28.36 -2.43
N PRO A 17 10.48 27.55 -1.42
CA PRO A 17 9.60 27.25 -0.29
C PRO A 17 9.18 28.52 0.44
N VAL A 18 7.88 28.71 0.65
CA VAL A 18 7.33 29.82 1.44
C VAL A 18 7.37 29.41 2.91
N GLN A 19 8.04 30.20 3.76
CA GLN A 19 8.19 29.87 5.18
C GLN A 19 6.87 29.87 5.99
N THR A 20 5.79 30.45 5.44
CA THR A 20 4.53 30.69 6.18
C THR A 20 3.28 30.26 5.42
N GLY A 21 3.42 29.49 4.33
CA GLY A 21 2.30 29.02 3.52
C GLY A 21 2.24 27.50 3.49
N GLY A 22 1.06 26.93 3.73
CA GLY A 22 0.82 25.50 3.63
C GLY A 22 -0.67 25.19 3.73
N ALA A 23 -1.05 23.99 3.30
CA ALA A 23 -2.43 23.51 3.38
C ALA A 23 -2.45 22.09 3.93
N MET A 24 -3.45 21.78 4.74
CA MET A 24 -3.67 20.45 5.28
C MET A 24 -5.05 19.98 4.86
N TYR A 25 -5.10 18.84 4.18
CA TYR A 25 -6.34 18.18 3.79
C TYR A 25 -6.40 16.84 4.52
N ALA A 26 -7.54 16.54 5.11
CA ALA A 26 -7.81 15.27 5.76
C ALA A 26 -8.87 14.51 4.96
N MET A 27 -9.00 13.22 5.23
CA MET A 27 -9.95 12.33 4.56
C MET A 27 -9.75 12.27 3.04
N VAL A 28 -8.48 12.37 2.59
CA VAL A 28 -8.14 12.24 1.16
C VAL A 28 -8.05 10.76 0.82
N PRO A 29 -8.97 10.19 0.03
CA PRO A 29 -8.93 8.78 -0.30
C PRO A 29 -7.69 8.46 -1.15
N ILE A 30 -7.14 7.25 -1.02
CA ILE A 30 -5.93 6.85 -1.74
C ILE A 30 -6.03 7.04 -3.26
N ILE A 31 -7.21 6.85 -3.83
CA ILE A 31 -7.49 7.02 -5.27
C ILE A 31 -7.24 8.47 -5.76
N ALA A 32 -7.36 9.46 -4.88
CA ALA A 32 -7.09 10.85 -5.20
C ALA A 32 -5.59 11.19 -5.15
N LEU A 33 -4.74 10.30 -4.63
CA LEU A 33 -3.31 10.54 -4.49
C LEU A 33 -2.54 10.09 -5.72
N CYS A 34 -1.66 10.96 -6.19
CA CYS A 34 -0.73 10.68 -7.27
C CYS A 34 0.58 11.45 -7.09
N ASP A 35 1.68 10.90 -7.58
CA ASP A 35 2.99 11.54 -7.53
C ASP A 35 3.27 12.44 -8.73
N LYS A 36 2.47 12.34 -9.79
CA LYS A 36 2.52 13.14 -11.01
C LYS A 36 1.13 13.27 -11.63
N PRO A 37 0.88 14.26 -12.51
CA PRO A 37 -0.41 14.38 -13.19
C PRO A 37 -0.70 13.15 -14.05
N LEU A 38 -1.81 12.46 -13.77
CA LEU A 38 -2.30 11.33 -14.55
C LEU A 38 -3.84 11.19 -14.42
N PRO A 39 -4.50 10.47 -15.35
CA PRO A 39 -5.91 10.15 -15.23
C PRO A 39 -6.19 9.35 -13.95
N GLN A 40 -7.41 9.45 -13.43
CA GLN A 40 -7.87 8.56 -12.36
C GLN A 40 -7.80 7.09 -12.83
N PRO A 41 -7.52 6.13 -11.95
CA PRO A 41 -7.53 4.72 -12.32
C PRO A 41 -8.93 4.31 -12.80
N GLU A 42 -8.98 3.42 -13.79
CA GLU A 42 -10.24 2.96 -14.40
C GLU A 42 -11.11 2.20 -13.39
N SER A 43 -10.48 1.40 -12.53
CA SER A 43 -11.11 0.72 -11.41
C SER A 43 -10.34 0.96 -10.11
N ILE A 44 -11.08 1.05 -9.01
CA ILE A 44 -10.46 1.05 -7.68
C ILE A 44 -9.72 -0.27 -7.41
N ASP A 45 -10.17 -1.38 -8.01
CA ASP A 45 -9.57 -2.69 -7.80
C ASP A 45 -8.12 -2.78 -8.31
N ASP A 46 -7.73 -1.87 -9.21
CA ASP A 46 -6.37 -1.81 -9.73
C ASP A 46 -5.37 -1.24 -8.72
N ILE A 47 -5.85 -0.45 -7.75
CA ILE A 47 -5.01 0.23 -6.76
C ILE A 47 -5.33 -0.14 -5.31
N ALA A 48 -6.57 -0.52 -5.00
CA ALA A 48 -7.05 -0.79 -3.65
C ALA A 48 -8.20 -1.83 -3.71
N PRO A 49 -7.91 -3.08 -4.07
CA PRO A 49 -8.94 -4.10 -4.30
C PRO A 49 -9.69 -4.55 -3.03
N TRP A 50 -9.19 -4.20 -1.85
CA TRP A 50 -9.71 -4.67 -0.56
C TRP A 50 -10.04 -3.48 0.34
N ASP A 51 -11.07 -3.66 1.15
CA ASP A 51 -11.46 -2.68 2.16
C ASP A 51 -10.53 -2.71 3.39
N VAL A 52 -10.72 -1.72 4.26
CA VAL A 52 -10.06 -1.61 5.57
C VAL A 52 -10.73 -2.56 6.55
N PHE A 53 -9.93 -3.31 7.33
CA PHE A 53 -10.43 -4.38 8.19
C PHE A 53 -10.71 -3.91 9.61
N SER A 54 -10.14 -2.78 10.02
CA SER A 54 -10.36 -2.17 11.33
C SER A 54 -10.04 -0.68 11.28
N GLU A 55 -10.71 0.10 12.12
CA GLU A 55 -10.32 1.48 12.43
C GLU A 55 -9.09 1.54 13.36
N THR A 56 -8.81 0.45 14.09
CA THR A 56 -7.59 0.31 14.88
C THR A 56 -6.52 -0.37 14.05
N PHE A 57 -5.40 0.33 13.85
CA PHE A 57 -4.29 -0.17 13.06
C PHE A 57 -2.95 0.37 13.54
N THR A 58 -1.87 -0.23 13.04
CA THR A 58 -0.49 0.26 13.17
C THR A 58 0.13 0.43 11.79
N VAL A 59 1.03 1.40 11.66
CA VAL A 59 1.86 1.59 10.47
C VAL A 59 3.25 1.02 10.75
N VAL A 60 3.72 0.13 9.88
CA VAL A 60 5.03 -0.53 10.00
C VAL A 60 5.83 -0.35 8.72
N GLU A 61 7.07 0.08 8.84
CA GLU A 61 8.04 0.08 7.75
C GLU A 61 8.94 -1.16 7.85
N PHE A 62 8.86 -2.05 6.87
CA PHE A 62 9.78 -3.17 6.74
C PHE A 62 10.99 -2.71 5.94
N GLU A 63 12.11 -2.44 6.61
CA GLU A 63 13.32 -1.87 5.98
C GLU A 63 13.85 -2.69 4.80
N MET A 64 13.69 -4.00 4.83
CA MET A 64 14.07 -4.85 3.71
C MET A 64 13.23 -4.54 2.46
N LEU A 65 11.92 -4.30 2.64
CA LEU A 65 10.98 -4.12 1.53
C LEU A 65 11.11 -2.75 0.88
N THR A 66 11.54 -1.71 1.61
CA THR A 66 11.71 -0.35 1.06
C THR A 66 12.78 -0.29 -0.02
N ARG A 67 13.67 -1.28 -0.08
CA ARG A 67 14.72 -1.41 -1.09
C ARG A 67 14.30 -2.28 -2.30
N MET A 68 13.14 -2.94 -2.22
CA MET A 68 12.69 -3.90 -3.22
C MET A 68 11.71 -3.30 -4.22
N ARG A 69 11.68 -3.89 -5.41
CA ARG A 69 10.61 -3.63 -6.39
C ARG A 69 9.41 -4.50 -6.07
N MET A 70 8.22 -3.98 -6.35
CA MET A 70 6.96 -4.68 -6.16
C MET A 70 6.28 -4.92 -7.50
N VAL A 71 5.61 -6.06 -7.63
CA VAL A 71 4.78 -6.41 -8.79
C VAL A 71 3.38 -6.79 -8.30
N SER A 72 2.36 -6.05 -8.73
CA SER A 72 0.97 -6.34 -8.35
C SER A 72 0.40 -7.55 -9.10
N LEU A 73 -0.64 -8.18 -8.55
CA LEU A 73 -1.36 -9.28 -9.17
C LEU A 73 -2.86 -8.96 -9.30
N PRO A 74 -3.52 -9.39 -10.39
CA PRO A 74 -2.98 -10.16 -11.52
C PRO A 74 -2.31 -9.30 -12.60
N ASN A 75 -2.49 -7.97 -12.56
CA ASN A 75 -2.16 -7.06 -13.67
C ASN A 75 -0.65 -6.80 -13.87
N ARG A 76 0.21 -7.28 -12.96
CA ARG A 76 1.68 -7.16 -13.03
C ARG A 76 2.19 -5.73 -13.15
N LEU A 77 1.54 -4.80 -12.47
CA LEU A 77 2.00 -3.41 -12.41
C LEU A 77 3.18 -3.30 -11.45
N ASN A 78 4.20 -2.56 -11.86
CA ASN A 78 5.41 -2.37 -11.05
C ASN A 78 5.27 -1.16 -10.12
N GLY A 79 5.93 -1.24 -8.97
CA GLY A 79 6.02 -0.15 -8.02
C GLY A 79 7.15 -0.32 -7.02
N ARG A 80 7.13 0.52 -5.99
CA ARG A 80 7.99 0.46 -4.81
C ARG A 80 7.14 0.44 -3.55
N TYR A 81 7.54 -0.39 -2.60
CA TYR A 81 6.97 -0.41 -1.25
C TYR A 81 7.27 0.91 -0.52
N LEU A 82 6.32 1.38 0.29
CA LEU A 82 6.50 2.51 1.20
C LEU A 82 6.40 2.05 2.66
N PHE A 83 5.25 1.51 3.04
CA PHE A 83 4.98 1.02 4.40
C PHE A 83 3.78 0.06 4.38
N THR A 84 3.52 -0.59 5.50
CA THR A 84 2.40 -1.52 5.70
C THR A 84 1.48 -0.98 6.77
N ILE A 85 0.19 -1.21 6.58
CA ILE A 85 -0.85 -0.94 7.56
C ILE A 85 -1.37 -2.29 8.02
N ASP A 86 -1.21 -2.52 9.31
CA ASP A 86 -1.61 -3.75 9.98
C ASP A 86 -2.82 -3.47 10.88
N PHE A 87 -3.91 -4.20 10.66
CA PHE A 87 -5.17 -3.99 11.37
C PHE A 87 -5.24 -4.88 12.60
N CYS A 88 -5.91 -4.42 13.65
CA CYS A 88 -6.19 -5.23 14.83
C CYS A 88 -7.52 -4.82 15.49
N ARG A 89 -7.96 -5.60 16.48
CA ARG A 89 -9.18 -5.33 17.28
C ARG A 89 -10.47 -5.35 16.45
N SER A 90 -10.56 -6.27 15.51
CA SER A 90 -11.81 -6.57 14.80
C SER A 90 -11.86 -8.04 14.43
N ASP A 91 -13.07 -8.60 14.29
CA ASP A 91 -13.22 -10.03 13.99
C ASP A 91 -12.48 -10.46 12.72
N LEU A 92 -12.43 -9.62 11.69
CA LEU A 92 -11.71 -9.91 10.44
C LEU A 92 -10.20 -9.67 10.55
N ALA A 93 -9.78 -8.69 11.35
CA ALA A 93 -8.37 -8.40 11.56
C ALA A 93 -7.72 -9.43 12.49
N ASP A 94 -8.45 -9.95 13.47
CA ASP A 94 -7.89 -10.87 14.47
C ASP A 94 -8.14 -12.35 14.10
N ASP A 95 -8.93 -12.65 13.05
CA ASP A 95 -9.09 -14.01 12.51
C ASP A 95 -7.86 -14.43 11.66
N PRO A 96 -7.06 -15.43 12.08
CA PRO A 96 -5.89 -15.88 11.33
C PRO A 96 -6.17 -16.35 9.91
N MET A 97 -7.39 -16.83 9.62
CA MET A 97 -7.79 -17.26 8.27
C MET A 97 -8.09 -16.09 7.34
N GLN A 98 -8.60 -14.99 7.89
CA GLN A 98 -9.03 -13.82 7.12
C GLN A 98 -8.01 -12.69 7.14
N HIS A 99 -7.16 -12.63 8.17
CA HIS A 99 -6.22 -11.54 8.42
C HIS A 99 -5.49 -11.14 7.14
N LYS A 100 -5.51 -9.83 6.88
CA LYS A 100 -4.72 -9.18 5.85
C LYS A 100 -4.22 -7.85 6.38
N GLN A 101 -3.11 -7.46 5.80
CA GLN A 101 -2.49 -6.16 5.93
C GLN A 101 -2.58 -5.46 4.58
N LEU A 102 -2.56 -4.12 4.59
CA LEU A 102 -2.46 -3.36 3.35
C LEU A 102 -1.05 -2.79 3.22
N HIS A 103 -0.36 -3.18 2.16
CA HIS A 103 0.95 -2.64 1.85
C HIS A 103 0.78 -1.44 0.89
N ILE A 104 1.22 -0.27 1.35
CA ILE A 104 1.16 0.96 0.59
C ILE A 104 2.37 1.04 -0.35
N CYS A 105 2.08 1.28 -1.62
CA CYS A 105 3.05 1.30 -2.70
C CYS A 105 2.92 2.58 -3.51
N ASN A 106 4.05 3.09 -4.01
CA ASN A 106 4.06 4.05 -5.11
C ASN A 106 4.29 3.25 -6.41
N MET A 107 3.33 3.31 -7.33
CA MET A 107 3.36 2.60 -8.59
C MET A 107 4.13 3.39 -9.65
N ASP A 108 4.83 2.73 -10.57
CA ASP A 108 5.60 3.39 -11.64
C ASP A 108 4.72 4.29 -12.53
N ALA A 109 3.43 3.95 -12.65
CA ALA A 109 2.44 4.74 -13.35
C ALA A 109 2.18 6.10 -12.67
N GLY A 110 2.38 6.21 -11.35
CA GLY A 110 2.27 7.41 -10.53
C GLY A 110 1.16 7.38 -9.48
N HIS A 111 0.33 6.34 -9.48
CA HIS A 111 -0.68 6.13 -8.44
C HIS A 111 -0.04 5.64 -7.14
N PHE A 112 -0.66 6.00 -6.02
CA PHE A 112 -0.47 5.26 -4.77
C PHE A 112 -1.49 4.12 -4.70
N ALA A 113 -1.04 2.96 -4.22
CA ALA A 113 -1.85 1.74 -4.15
C ALA A 113 -1.73 1.08 -2.77
N ALA A 114 -2.77 0.37 -2.37
CA ALA A 114 -2.87 -0.40 -1.13
C ALA A 114 -3.27 -1.84 -1.48
N PHE A 115 -2.29 -2.75 -1.50
CA PHE A 115 -2.56 -4.14 -1.87
C PHE A 115 -2.50 -5.07 -0.65
N PRO A 116 -3.40 -6.07 -0.57
CA PRO A 116 -3.32 -7.12 0.44
C PRO A 116 -2.15 -8.07 0.18
N ASN A 117 -1.75 -8.82 1.20
CA ASN A 117 -0.59 -9.72 1.18
C ASN A 117 -0.59 -10.73 0.00
N ASN A 118 -1.77 -11.09 -0.51
CA ASN A 118 -1.94 -12.05 -1.60
C ASN A 118 -2.02 -11.43 -3.01
N ARG A 119 -1.90 -10.10 -3.13
CA ARG A 119 -1.98 -9.39 -4.42
C ARG A 119 -0.66 -8.76 -4.85
N MET A 120 0.45 -9.17 -4.23
CA MET A 120 1.76 -8.64 -4.58
C MET A 120 2.88 -9.66 -4.50
N LEU A 121 3.89 -9.42 -5.32
CA LEU A 121 5.16 -10.12 -5.32
C LEU A 121 6.29 -9.11 -5.10
N LEU A 122 7.31 -9.54 -4.39
CA LEU A 122 8.56 -8.80 -4.24
C LEU A 122 9.54 -9.22 -5.33
N ASN A 123 10.35 -8.28 -5.80
CA ASN A 123 11.35 -8.47 -6.82
C ASN A 123 12.69 -7.88 -6.36
N ASP A 124 13.68 -8.76 -6.18
CA ASP A 124 15.08 -8.41 -6.00
C ASP A 124 15.92 -9.31 -6.94
N PRO A 125 16.30 -8.82 -8.14
CA PRO A 125 17.07 -9.59 -9.09
C PRO A 125 18.44 -10.07 -8.59
N ALA A 126 18.99 -9.44 -7.54
CA ALA A 126 20.26 -9.86 -6.95
C ALA A 126 20.09 -11.04 -6.00
N GLN A 127 18.90 -11.22 -5.41
CA GLN A 127 18.64 -12.26 -4.42
C GLN A 127 17.79 -13.42 -4.96
N PHE A 128 16.78 -13.14 -5.80
CA PHE A 128 15.83 -14.14 -6.28
C PHE A 128 15.13 -13.73 -7.58
N VAL A 129 14.60 -14.72 -8.30
CA VAL A 129 13.79 -14.48 -9.49
C VAL A 129 12.34 -14.29 -9.07
N THR A 130 11.70 -13.20 -9.52
CA THR A 130 10.28 -12.96 -9.25
C THR A 130 9.42 -13.99 -9.94
N LEU A 131 8.49 -14.57 -9.19
CA LEU A 131 7.57 -15.56 -9.71
C LEU A 131 6.57 -14.94 -10.69
N THR A 132 6.09 -15.76 -11.63
CA THR A 132 5.00 -15.39 -12.54
C THR A 132 3.65 -15.43 -11.86
N GLU A 133 3.51 -16.25 -10.83
CA GLU A 133 2.27 -16.47 -10.08
C GLU A 133 2.55 -16.39 -8.58
N LYS A 134 1.49 -16.29 -7.78
CA LYS A 134 1.61 -16.38 -6.33
C LYS A 134 2.14 -17.77 -5.96
N PRO A 135 3.21 -17.88 -5.14
CA PRO A 135 3.65 -19.19 -4.67
C PRO A 135 2.53 -19.90 -3.93
N TRP A 136 2.36 -21.19 -4.21
CA TRP A 136 1.31 -22.01 -3.60
C TRP A 136 1.78 -22.52 -2.25
N PHE A 137 1.33 -21.88 -1.19
CA PHE A 137 1.45 -22.35 0.19
C PHE A 137 0.06 -22.39 0.82
N GLU A 138 -0.22 -23.47 1.55
CA GLU A 138 -1.41 -23.58 2.38
C GLU A 138 -1.00 -23.21 3.80
N SER A 139 -1.58 -22.14 4.33
CA SER A 139 -1.47 -21.86 5.75
C SER A 139 -2.31 -22.88 6.51
N ASP A 140 -1.78 -23.47 7.58
CA ASP A 140 -2.53 -24.29 8.53
C ASP A 140 -2.82 -23.52 9.84
N PRO A 141 -3.75 -22.55 9.80
CA PRO A 141 -4.11 -21.77 10.98
C PRO A 141 -4.91 -22.59 12.01
N LYS A 142 -5.31 -23.84 11.69
CA LYS A 142 -5.99 -24.72 12.66
C LYS A 142 -5.00 -25.32 13.64
N GLU A 143 -3.81 -25.70 13.16
CA GLU A 143 -2.75 -26.26 14.00
C GLU A 143 -1.77 -25.18 14.52
N TYR A 144 -1.48 -24.14 13.72
CA TYR A 144 -0.44 -23.16 14.03
C TYR A 144 -0.98 -21.73 13.91
N PHE A 145 -1.49 -21.20 15.03
CA PHE A 145 -1.81 -19.79 15.21
C PHE A 145 -1.35 -19.31 16.59
N ALA A 146 -1.13 -18.01 16.72
CA ALA A 146 -0.84 -17.35 17.99
C ALA A 146 -2.01 -16.40 18.31
N GLU A 147 -2.58 -16.53 19.51
CA GLU A 147 -3.55 -15.59 20.10
C GLU A 147 -2.83 -14.50 20.89
#